data_AF-A0A0W8D9F8-F1
#
_entry.id   AF-A0A0W8D9F8-F1
#
_cell.length_a   1.000
_cell.length_b   1.000
_cell.length_c   1.000
_cell.angle_alpha   90.00
_cell.angle_beta   90.00
_cell.angle_gamma   90.00
#
_symmetry.space_group_name_H-M   'P 1'
#
loop_
_entity.id
_entity.type
_entity.pdbx_description
1 polymer ?
#
loop_
_entity_poly.entity_id
_entity_poly.type
_entity_poly.pdbx_seq_one_letter_code
_entity_poly.pdbx_strand_id
1 'polypeptide(L)'
;MDVGEEREFLCLHDMTDFSGKNKLPAPSKAKDVADIITALVLVSILVAEVYNTLVIDLLDAARRFLLFLRKIKSMRGFEAVPELTAWTDDRFECFRSCLARGDHEEAAHIKNHFQFNHESYARVVHRVTSLQVSAALKTSTPKQPPPKHRRSGQHFNEKARGKRPAKTIPIPPSAVIAALPVRRGKRLCIKCPGEGDTCTYDYRGHFVPAKLPSVVAKFIDKAYRGLRASQSVEEKEDPSL
;
A
#
# COMPACT_ATOMS: atom_id res chain seq x y z
N MET A 1 -19.32 20.55 35.91
CA MET A 1 -18.38 19.72 35.13
C MET A 1 -17.03 19.93 35.77
N ASP A 2 -16.31 18.85 36.09
CA ASP A 2 -14.99 18.98 36.69
C ASP A 2 -14.04 19.58 35.64
N VAL A 3 -13.43 20.71 35.99
CA VAL A 3 -12.48 21.43 35.11
C VAL A 3 -11.28 20.54 34.81
N GLY A 4 -10.96 19.59 35.69
CA GLY A 4 -9.95 18.55 35.46
C GLY A 4 -10.34 17.59 34.33
N GLU A 5 -11.55 17.02 34.39
CA GLU A 5 -12.08 16.11 33.37
C GLU A 5 -12.21 16.79 32.00
N GLU A 6 -12.68 18.04 31.96
CA GLU A 6 -12.82 18.81 30.72
C GLU A 6 -11.45 19.13 30.09
N ARG A 7 -10.44 19.41 30.91
CA ARG A 7 -9.07 19.67 30.45
C ARG A 7 -8.38 18.41 29.95
N GLU A 8 -8.60 17.27 30.58
CA GLU A 8 -8.06 15.98 30.14
C GLU A 8 -8.73 15.52 28.83
N PHE A 9 -10.04 15.74 28.70
CA PHE A 9 -10.77 15.50 27.46
C PHE A 9 -10.27 16.37 26.31
N LEU A 10 -10.03 17.66 26.55
CA LEU A 10 -9.46 18.57 25.55
C LEU A 10 -8.01 18.24 25.21
N CYS A 11 -7.18 17.81 26.18
CA CYS A 11 -5.79 17.41 25.93
C CYS A 11 -5.69 16.18 25.03
N LEU A 12 -6.62 15.24 25.12
CA LEU A 12 -6.69 14.07 24.23
C LEU A 12 -7.11 14.41 22.79
N HIS A 13 -7.79 15.55 22.60
CA HIS A 13 -8.35 16.00 21.33
C HIS A 13 -7.79 17.35 20.92
N ASP A 14 -6.63 17.74 21.47
CA ASP A 14 -6.02 19.04 21.24
C ASP A 14 -5.53 19.11 19.79
N MET A 15 -6.34 19.75 18.96
CA MET A 15 -6.06 19.99 17.54
C MET A 15 -5.00 21.09 17.33
N THR A 16 -4.45 21.67 18.41
CA THR A 16 -3.44 22.74 18.36
C THR A 16 -2.02 22.26 18.66
N ASP A 17 -1.84 21.08 19.26
CA ASP A 17 -0.53 20.46 19.48
C ASP A 17 -0.26 19.34 18.45
N PHE A 18 0.51 19.70 17.41
CA PHE A 18 1.01 18.79 16.37
C PHE A 18 2.30 18.06 16.76
N SER A 19 2.73 18.10 18.03
CA SER A 19 3.89 17.35 18.48
C SER A 19 3.62 15.84 18.32
N GLY A 20 4.65 15.07 17.97
CA GLY A 20 4.51 13.62 17.76
C GLY A 20 4.11 12.81 19.00
N LYS A 21 3.86 13.48 20.14
CA LYS A 21 3.28 12.91 21.36
C LYS A 21 1.75 12.77 21.23
N ASN A 22 1.11 13.66 20.48
CA ASN A 22 -0.31 13.57 20.15
C ASN A 22 -0.50 12.63 18.97
N LYS A 23 -0.91 11.40 19.28
CA LYS A 23 -1.38 10.48 18.25
C LYS A 23 -2.78 10.92 17.86
N LEU A 24 -2.90 11.65 16.75
CA LEU A 24 -4.18 11.85 16.12
C LEU A 24 -4.86 10.48 15.92
N PRO A 25 -6.16 10.36 16.21
CA PRO A 25 -6.87 9.12 15.98
C PRO A 25 -6.72 8.72 14.51
N ALA A 26 -6.56 7.41 14.26
CA ALA A 26 -6.47 6.91 12.90
C ALA A 26 -7.77 7.29 12.16
N PRO A 27 -7.68 7.89 10.96
CA PRO A 27 -8.87 8.26 10.21
C PRO A 27 -9.71 7.01 9.91
N SER A 28 -11.03 7.15 9.98
CA SER A 28 -11.94 6.08 9.58
C SER A 28 -11.74 5.75 8.10
N LYS A 29 -11.72 4.46 7.75
CA LYS A 29 -11.64 4.03 6.36
C LYS A 29 -12.88 4.46 5.58
N ALA A 30 -12.67 4.99 4.38
CA ALA A 30 -13.75 5.26 3.44
C ALA A 30 -14.50 3.96 3.09
N LYS A 31 -15.83 4.01 3.18
CA LYS A 31 -16.73 2.92 2.82
C LYS A 31 -17.17 3.02 1.37
N ASP A 32 -17.32 4.24 0.88
CA ASP A 32 -17.67 4.53 -0.51
C ASP A 32 -16.93 5.77 -1.06
N VAL A 33 -17.19 6.08 -2.34
CA VAL A 33 -16.60 7.25 -3.01
C VAL A 33 -17.14 8.57 -2.43
N ALA A 34 -18.35 8.58 -1.84
CA ALA A 34 -18.92 9.78 -1.24
C ALA A 34 -18.17 10.17 0.05
N ASP A 35 -17.65 9.21 0.80
CA ASP A 35 -16.77 9.49 1.95
C ASP A 35 -15.50 10.24 1.51
N ILE A 36 -14.87 9.80 0.40
CA ILE A 36 -13.66 10.46 -0.14
C ILE A 36 -14.00 11.87 -0.63
N ILE A 37 -15.12 12.05 -1.34
CA ILE A 37 -15.58 13.36 -1.80
C ILE A 37 -15.85 14.29 -0.60
N THR A 38 -16.50 13.78 0.45
CA THR A 38 -16.79 14.55 1.66
C THR A 38 -15.51 15.00 2.35
N ALA A 39 -14.53 14.10 2.49
CA ALA A 39 -13.22 14.44 3.04
C ALA A 39 -12.53 15.55 2.23
N LEU A 40 -12.57 15.47 0.89
CA LEU A 40 -12.02 16.52 0.03
C LEU A 40 -12.76 17.86 0.19
N VAL A 41 -14.09 17.86 0.31
CA VAL A 41 -14.86 19.09 0.56
C VAL A 41 -14.45 19.74 1.88
N LEU A 42 -14.35 18.95 2.95
CA LEU A 42 -13.98 19.46 4.27
C LEU A 42 -12.56 20.05 4.27
N VAL A 43 -11.62 19.37 3.61
CA VAL A 43 -10.25 19.87 3.48
C VAL A 43 -10.19 21.11 2.58
N SER A 44 -10.98 21.16 1.49
CA SER A 44 -11.03 22.33 0.60
C SER A 44 -11.49 23.60 1.31
N ILE A 45 -12.41 23.51 2.27
CA ILE A 45 -12.84 24.66 3.07
C ILE A 45 -11.67 25.24 3.85
N LEU A 46 -10.89 24.38 4.53
CA LEU A 46 -9.72 24.81 5.29
C LEU A 46 -8.64 25.36 4.35
N VAL A 47 -8.34 24.65 3.27
CA VAL A 47 -7.23 24.98 2.37
C VAL A 47 -7.46 26.30 1.62
N ALA A 48 -8.71 26.65 1.32
CA ALA A 48 -9.04 27.91 0.66
C ALA A 48 -8.62 29.15 1.46
N GLU A 49 -8.58 29.05 2.79
CA GLU A 49 -8.23 30.16 3.68
C GLU A 49 -6.71 30.28 3.92
N VAL A 50 -5.98 29.16 3.88
CA VAL A 50 -4.58 29.09 4.38
C VAL A 50 -3.53 28.71 3.33
N TYR A 51 -3.92 28.23 2.15
CA TYR A 51 -2.97 27.79 1.12
C TYR A 51 -3.12 28.57 -0.20
N ASN A 52 -2.08 28.47 -1.03
CA ASN A 52 -2.07 29.06 -2.37
C ASN A 52 -2.99 28.31 -3.35
N THR A 53 -3.19 28.93 -4.51
CA THR A 53 -4.08 28.43 -5.58
C THR A 53 -3.68 27.07 -6.14
N LEU A 54 -2.40 26.66 -6.08
CA LEU A 54 -1.97 25.35 -6.57
C LEU A 54 -2.59 24.21 -5.76
N VAL A 55 -2.66 24.36 -4.42
CA VAL A 55 -3.26 23.36 -3.55
C VAL A 55 -4.78 23.31 -3.74
N ILE A 56 -5.40 24.48 -3.90
CA ILE A 56 -6.84 24.61 -4.15
C ILE A 56 -7.20 23.90 -5.47
N ASP A 57 -6.46 24.17 -6.55
CA ASP A 57 -6.65 23.57 -7.87
C ASP A 57 -6.50 22.04 -7.84
N LEU A 58 -5.52 21.54 -7.09
CA LEU A 58 -5.27 20.10 -6.94
C LEU A 58 -6.46 19.40 -6.27
N LEU A 59 -6.96 19.96 -5.17
CA LEU A 59 -8.12 19.42 -4.45
C LEU A 59 -9.38 19.49 -5.30
N ASP A 60 -9.61 20.59 -6.02
CA ASP A 60 -10.77 20.74 -6.88
C ASP A 60 -10.73 19.75 -8.05
N ALA A 61 -9.56 19.52 -8.67
CA ALA A 61 -9.40 18.52 -9.72
C ALA A 61 -9.72 17.11 -9.22
N ALA A 62 -9.17 16.71 -8.05
CA ALA A 62 -9.47 15.43 -7.43
C ALA A 62 -10.97 15.26 -7.14
N ARG A 63 -11.59 16.30 -6.55
CA ARG A 63 -13.01 16.32 -6.21
C ARG A 63 -13.88 16.18 -7.45
N ARG A 64 -13.64 16.95 -8.51
CA ARG A 64 -14.39 16.91 -9.77
C ARG A 64 -14.31 15.53 -10.43
N PHE A 65 -13.12 14.93 -10.45
CA PHE A 65 -12.93 13.61 -11.02
C PHE A 65 -13.71 12.53 -10.24
N LEU A 66 -13.62 12.52 -8.91
CA LEU A 66 -14.37 11.57 -8.08
C LEU A 66 -15.89 11.78 -8.15
N LEU A 67 -16.35 13.04 -8.23
CA LEU A 67 -17.76 13.36 -8.48
C LEU A 67 -18.23 12.80 -9.82
N PHE A 68 -17.39 12.90 -10.86
CA PHE A 68 -17.69 12.33 -12.17
C PHE A 68 -17.74 10.79 -12.12
N LEU A 69 -16.78 10.13 -11.46
CA LEU A 69 -16.83 8.67 -11.23
C LEU A 69 -18.12 8.24 -10.53
N ARG A 70 -18.53 8.98 -9.49
CA ARG A 70 -19.78 8.74 -8.77
C ARG A 70 -20.99 8.85 -9.70
N LYS A 71 -21.02 9.89 -10.54
CA LYS A 71 -22.08 10.15 -11.53
C LYS A 71 -22.21 9.02 -12.55
N ILE A 72 -21.10 8.54 -13.12
CA ILE A 72 -21.09 7.44 -14.10
C ILE A 72 -21.22 6.05 -13.47
N LYS A 73 -21.35 5.99 -12.14
CA LYS A 73 -21.45 4.75 -11.36
C LYS A 73 -20.26 3.78 -11.54
N SER A 74 -19.09 4.30 -11.89
CA SER A 74 -17.86 3.51 -12.07
C SER A 74 -17.06 3.41 -10.77
N MET A 75 -16.11 2.47 -10.73
CA MET A 75 -15.16 2.26 -9.61
C MET A 75 -15.85 2.18 -8.25
N ARG A 76 -16.87 1.33 -8.16
CA ARG A 76 -17.63 1.07 -6.94
C ARG A 76 -17.24 -0.27 -6.32
N GLY A 77 -17.48 -0.40 -5.03
CA GLY A 77 -17.31 -1.65 -4.30
C GLY A 77 -16.06 -1.69 -3.44
N PHE A 78 -15.95 -2.80 -2.70
CA PHE A 78 -14.97 -3.01 -1.65
C PHE A 78 -13.52 -2.99 -2.16
N GLU A 79 -13.31 -3.41 -3.42
CA GLU A 79 -12.01 -3.41 -4.08
C GLU A 79 -11.63 -2.03 -4.61
N ALA A 80 -12.61 -1.22 -5.02
CA ALA A 80 -12.37 0.02 -5.74
C ALA A 80 -12.08 1.20 -4.81
N VAL A 81 -12.81 1.30 -3.69
CA VAL A 81 -12.71 2.43 -2.75
C VAL A 81 -11.30 2.56 -2.16
N PRO A 82 -10.65 1.49 -1.64
CA PRO A 82 -9.30 1.59 -1.10
C PRO A 82 -8.26 1.97 -2.15
N GLU A 83 -8.41 1.47 -3.38
CA GLU A 83 -7.50 1.77 -4.48
C GLU A 83 -7.65 3.21 -4.97
N LEU A 84 -8.88 3.75 -4.99
CA LEU A 84 -9.11 5.17 -5.26
C LEU A 84 -8.53 6.06 -4.16
N THR A 85 -8.76 5.74 -2.88
CA THR A 85 -8.18 6.49 -1.76
C THR A 85 -6.65 6.50 -1.84
N ALA A 86 -6.03 5.33 -1.98
CA ALA A 86 -4.57 5.22 -2.06
C ALA A 86 -4.01 5.96 -3.28
N TRP A 87 -4.70 5.95 -4.41
CA TRP A 87 -4.30 6.69 -5.60
C TRP A 87 -4.42 8.21 -5.40
N THR A 88 -5.50 8.70 -4.80
CA THR A 88 -5.64 10.13 -4.46
C THR A 88 -4.50 10.57 -3.53
N ASP A 89 -4.20 9.79 -2.50
CA ASP A 89 -3.09 10.06 -1.57
C ASP A 89 -1.73 10.07 -2.29
N ASP A 90 -1.49 9.10 -3.19
CA ASP A 90 -0.27 9.02 -3.99
C ASP A 90 -0.12 10.21 -4.95
N ARG A 91 -1.21 10.74 -5.51
CA ARG A 91 -1.17 11.98 -6.30
C ARG A 91 -0.82 13.19 -5.43
N PHE A 92 -1.37 13.29 -4.23
CA PHE A 92 -1.04 14.37 -3.30
C PHE A 92 0.40 14.27 -2.78
N GLU A 93 0.92 13.07 -2.52
CA GLU A 93 2.32 12.86 -2.16
C GLU A 93 3.26 13.22 -3.31
N CYS A 94 2.91 12.92 -4.56
CA CYS A 94 3.67 13.39 -5.72
C CYS A 94 3.72 14.93 -5.79
N PHE A 95 2.58 15.60 -5.64
CA PHE A 95 2.53 17.06 -5.57
C PHE A 95 3.43 17.62 -4.46
N ARG A 96 3.31 17.09 -3.23
CA ARG A 96 4.18 17.47 -2.10
C ARG A 96 5.65 17.23 -2.41
N SER A 97 5.97 16.14 -3.10
CA SER A 97 7.32 15.79 -3.49
C SER A 97 7.90 16.73 -4.54
N CYS A 98 7.10 17.27 -5.47
CA CYS A 98 7.53 18.29 -6.42
C CYS A 98 7.83 19.61 -5.70
N LEU A 99 6.92 20.05 -4.82
CA LEU A 99 7.15 21.25 -4.00
C LEU A 99 8.42 21.14 -3.14
N ALA A 100 8.67 19.98 -2.52
CA ALA A 100 9.89 19.76 -1.72
C ALA A 100 11.19 19.83 -2.54
N ARG A 101 11.13 19.63 -3.86
CA ARG A 101 12.27 19.78 -4.77
C ARG A 101 12.38 21.18 -5.39
N GLY A 102 11.44 22.07 -5.09
CA GLY A 102 11.33 23.38 -5.72
C GLY A 102 10.77 23.35 -7.14
N ASP A 103 10.27 22.20 -7.60
CA ASP A 103 9.70 22.03 -8.94
C ASP A 103 8.22 22.42 -8.95
N HIS A 104 7.97 23.72 -9.06
CA HIS A 104 6.62 24.30 -9.02
C HIS A 104 5.86 24.08 -10.32
N GLU A 105 6.56 23.97 -11.45
CA GLU A 105 5.95 23.69 -12.76
C GLU A 105 5.35 22.29 -12.77
N GLU A 106 6.14 21.27 -12.40
CA GLU A 106 5.63 19.90 -12.33
C GLU A 106 4.53 19.77 -11.26
N ALA A 107 4.67 20.46 -10.12
CA ALA A 107 3.63 20.51 -9.10
C ALA A 107 2.29 21.04 -9.67
N ALA A 108 2.33 22.09 -10.49
CA ALA A 108 1.14 22.65 -11.14
C ALA A 108 0.50 21.68 -12.14
N HIS A 109 1.27 20.74 -12.71
CA HIS A 109 0.76 19.74 -13.65
C HIS A 109 0.10 18.52 -12.98
N ILE A 110 0.40 18.20 -11.72
CA ILE A 110 -0.17 17.03 -11.02
C ILE A 110 -1.71 17.01 -11.02
N LYS A 111 -2.37 18.18 -10.99
CA LYS A 111 -3.84 18.25 -11.08
C LYS A 111 -4.41 17.59 -12.34
N ASN A 112 -3.64 17.57 -13.43
CA ASN A 112 -4.02 16.95 -14.69
C ASN A 112 -3.95 15.41 -14.64
N HIS A 113 -3.40 14.83 -13.57
CA HIS A 113 -3.39 13.37 -13.39
C HIS A 113 -4.79 12.83 -13.03
N PHE A 114 -5.70 13.69 -12.56
CA PHE A 114 -7.09 13.34 -12.25
C PHE A 114 -7.95 13.30 -13.53
N GLN A 115 -7.59 12.41 -14.46
CA GLN A 115 -8.25 12.23 -15.75
C GLN A 115 -8.30 10.75 -16.15
N PHE A 116 -9.27 10.36 -16.99
CA PHE A 116 -9.48 8.97 -17.41
C PHE A 116 -8.35 8.41 -18.28
N ASN A 117 -7.77 9.26 -19.11
CA ASN A 117 -6.67 8.92 -20.01
C ASN A 117 -5.30 8.91 -19.32
N HIS A 118 -5.23 9.34 -18.06
CA HIS A 118 -3.96 9.38 -17.36
C HIS A 118 -3.52 7.97 -16.96
N GLU A 119 -2.26 7.64 -17.23
CA GLU A 119 -1.70 6.30 -17.02
C GLU A 119 -1.81 5.82 -15.56
N SER A 120 -1.72 6.73 -14.59
CA SER A 120 -1.86 6.38 -13.17
C SER A 120 -3.27 5.91 -12.82
N TYR A 121 -4.31 6.50 -13.43
CA TYR A 121 -5.69 6.05 -13.25
C TYR A 121 -5.93 4.71 -13.97
N ALA A 122 -5.39 4.54 -15.18
CA ALA A 122 -5.47 3.25 -15.89
C ALA A 122 -4.90 2.09 -15.07
N ARG A 123 -3.80 2.32 -14.33
CA ARG A 123 -3.25 1.32 -13.39
C ARG A 123 -4.22 0.96 -12.26
N VAL A 124 -4.93 1.95 -11.72
CA VAL A 124 -5.95 1.74 -10.67
C VAL A 124 -7.10 0.89 -11.22
N VAL A 125 -7.63 1.25 -12.39
CA VAL A 125 -8.69 0.49 -13.07
C VAL A 125 -8.25 -0.96 -13.29
N HIS A 126 -7.06 -1.17 -13.86
CA HIS A 126 -6.52 -2.52 -14.08
C HIS A 126 -6.41 -3.31 -12.77
N ARG A 127 -5.95 -2.67 -11.70
CA ARG A 127 -5.82 -3.33 -10.40
C ARG A 127 -7.18 -3.71 -9.81
N VAL A 128 -8.15 -2.80 -9.84
CA VAL A 128 -9.51 -3.07 -9.36
C VAL A 128 -10.15 -4.20 -10.16
N THR A 129 -10.04 -4.18 -11.49
CA THR A 129 -10.52 -5.27 -12.35
C THR A 129 -9.84 -6.60 -11.97
N SER A 130 -8.52 -6.60 -11.75
CA SER A 130 -7.79 -7.80 -11.33
C SER A 130 -8.27 -8.34 -9.98
N LEU A 131 -8.53 -7.45 -9.01
CA LEU A 131 -9.07 -7.82 -7.70
C LEU A 131 -10.48 -8.42 -7.82
N GLN A 132 -11.36 -7.79 -8.59
CA GLN A 132 -12.72 -8.26 -8.84
C GLN A 132 -12.74 -9.63 -9.52
N VAL A 133 -11.91 -9.84 -10.56
CA VAL A 133 -11.76 -11.14 -11.21
C VAL A 133 -11.27 -12.19 -10.21
N SER A 134 -10.28 -11.85 -9.39
CA SER A 134 -9.77 -12.79 -8.38
C SER A 134 -10.81 -13.14 -7.31
N ALA A 135 -11.66 -12.20 -6.92
CA ALA A 135 -12.75 -12.42 -5.98
C ALA A 135 -13.83 -13.34 -6.59
N ALA A 136 -14.21 -13.09 -7.84
CA ALA A 136 -15.18 -13.91 -8.58
C ALA A 136 -14.70 -15.37 -8.72
N LEU A 137 -13.41 -15.58 -9.05
CA LEU A 137 -12.82 -16.92 -9.15
C LEU A 137 -12.78 -17.66 -7.81
N LYS A 138 -12.61 -16.95 -6.69
CA LYS A 138 -12.69 -17.57 -5.35
C LYS A 138 -14.10 -18.01 -5.01
N THR A 139 -15.12 -17.28 -5.46
CA THR A 139 -16.53 -17.62 -5.21
C THR A 139 -17.06 -18.77 -6.08
N SER A 140 -16.42 -19.10 -7.20
CA SER A 140 -16.85 -20.18 -8.11
C SER A 140 -16.27 -21.56 -7.79
N THR A 141 -15.42 -21.68 -6.76
CA THR A 141 -14.98 -22.99 -6.27
C THR A 141 -16.04 -23.60 -5.34
N PRO A 142 -16.47 -24.87 -5.55
CA PRO A 142 -17.37 -25.54 -4.62
C PRO A 142 -16.72 -25.59 -3.23
N LYS A 143 -17.36 -24.97 -2.23
CA LYS A 143 -16.93 -25.06 -0.83
C LYS A 143 -16.99 -26.52 -0.39
N GLN A 144 -15.85 -27.21 -0.39
CA GLN A 144 -15.68 -28.32 0.54
C GLN A 144 -15.57 -27.74 1.96
N PRO A 145 -16.23 -28.35 2.96
CA PRO A 145 -16.28 -27.79 4.31
C PRO A 145 -14.88 -27.81 4.94
N PRO A 146 -14.47 -26.74 5.64
CA PRO A 146 -13.20 -26.71 6.32
C PRO A 146 -13.25 -27.58 7.59
N PRO A 147 -12.16 -28.29 7.95
CA PRO A 147 -12.05 -28.86 9.27
C PRO A 147 -11.99 -27.74 10.31
N LYS A 148 -12.82 -27.87 11.34
CA LYS A 148 -12.85 -27.01 12.53
C LYS A 148 -11.48 -27.05 13.20
N HIS A 149 -10.78 -25.93 13.37
CA HIS A 149 -9.93 -25.74 14.55
C HIS A 149 -9.64 -24.26 14.87
N ARG A 150 -10.19 -23.88 16.04
CA ARG A 150 -9.75 -22.96 17.11
C ARG A 150 -9.19 -21.55 16.81
N ARG A 151 -9.89 -20.61 17.43
CA ARG A 151 -9.54 -19.22 17.76
C ARG A 151 -8.22 -19.10 18.53
N SER A 152 -7.47 -18.05 18.19
CA SER A 152 -6.51 -17.31 19.02
C SER A 152 -6.03 -16.14 18.13
N GLY A 153 -6.35 -14.87 18.33
CA GLY A 153 -6.35 -14.12 19.57
C GLY A 153 -4.93 -13.62 19.84
N GLN A 154 -4.46 -12.58 19.15
CA GLN A 154 -3.37 -11.71 19.62
C GLN A 154 -3.20 -10.48 18.73
N HIS A 155 -3.45 -9.31 19.33
CA HIS A 155 -2.81 -8.04 19.00
C HIS A 155 -1.28 -8.22 18.99
N PHE A 156 -0.55 -7.56 18.09
CA PHE A 156 0.60 -6.73 18.46
C PHE A 156 1.06 -5.87 17.25
N ASN A 157 0.98 -4.56 17.46
CA ASN A 157 1.92 -3.49 17.10
C ASN A 157 3.11 -3.85 16.17
N GLU A 158 3.32 -3.06 15.10
CA GLU A 158 4.69 -2.84 14.63
C GLU A 158 4.91 -1.44 14.02
N LYS A 159 5.88 -0.76 14.63
CA LYS A 159 6.42 0.54 14.25
C LYS A 159 7.42 0.38 13.10
N ALA A 160 7.36 1.34 12.17
CA ALA A 160 8.46 1.99 11.45
C ALA A 160 9.67 1.16 10.96
N ARG A 161 9.89 1.16 9.63
CA ARG A 161 11.25 1.24 9.07
C ARG A 161 11.32 1.79 7.63
N GLY A 162 11.90 2.99 7.50
CA GLY A 162 12.88 3.40 6.48
C GLY A 162 12.50 3.38 4.98
N LYS A 163 12.16 4.54 4.41
CA LYS A 163 12.17 4.82 2.95
C LYS A 163 13.61 4.74 2.41
N ARG A 164 13.88 3.80 1.51
CA ARG A 164 15.01 3.85 0.54
C ARG A 164 14.44 4.10 -0.87
N PRO A 165 15.18 4.78 -1.77
CA PRO A 165 14.66 5.21 -3.06
C PRO A 165 14.32 4.00 -3.94
N ALA A 166 13.09 3.98 -4.46
CA ALA A 166 12.59 2.91 -5.31
C ALA A 166 13.25 2.96 -6.69
N LYS A 167 14.29 2.14 -6.91
CA LYS A 167 14.63 1.69 -8.27
C LYS A 167 13.51 0.78 -8.73
N THR A 168 12.87 1.10 -9.84
CA THR A 168 11.79 0.28 -10.43
C THR A 168 12.31 -1.13 -10.67
N ILE A 169 11.93 -2.06 -9.79
CA ILE A 169 12.39 -3.46 -9.86
C ILE A 169 11.73 -4.12 -11.08
N PRO A 170 12.51 -4.68 -12.03
CA PRO A 170 11.96 -5.36 -13.19
C PRO A 170 11.02 -6.51 -12.83
N ILE A 171 9.89 -6.62 -13.53
CA ILE A 171 8.97 -7.77 -13.39
C ILE A 171 9.68 -9.03 -13.89
N PRO A 172 9.73 -10.13 -13.12
CA PRO A 172 10.38 -11.37 -13.54
C PRO A 172 9.69 -11.99 -14.76
N PRO A 173 10.44 -12.40 -15.80
CA PRO A 173 9.90 -13.17 -16.92
C PRO A 173 9.23 -14.48 -16.45
N SER A 174 8.28 -15.00 -17.23
CA SER A 174 7.54 -16.24 -16.93
C SER A 174 8.45 -17.44 -16.68
N ALA A 175 9.53 -17.57 -17.45
CA ALA A 175 10.54 -18.62 -17.28
C ALA A 175 11.25 -18.54 -15.91
N VAL A 176 11.51 -17.32 -15.41
CA VAL A 176 12.06 -17.11 -14.07
C VAL A 176 11.02 -17.50 -13.02
N ILE A 177 9.75 -17.10 -13.20
CA ILE A 177 8.67 -17.43 -12.26
C ILE A 177 8.46 -18.96 -12.14
N ALA A 178 8.50 -19.67 -13.26
CA ALA A 178 8.35 -21.11 -13.30
C ALA A 178 9.52 -21.84 -12.63
N ALA A 179 10.73 -21.31 -12.77
CA ALA A 179 11.95 -21.86 -12.18
C ALA A 179 12.15 -21.50 -10.70
N LEU A 180 11.27 -20.71 -10.09
CA LEU A 180 11.41 -20.37 -8.66
C LEU A 180 11.20 -21.61 -7.78
N PRO A 181 12.09 -21.86 -6.80
CA PRO A 181 11.91 -22.96 -5.85
C PRO A 181 10.55 -22.93 -5.17
N VAL A 182 10.05 -24.12 -4.80
CA VAL A 182 8.77 -24.30 -4.10
C VAL A 182 9.02 -25.00 -2.77
N ARG A 183 8.49 -24.47 -1.68
CA ARG A 183 8.52 -25.10 -0.35
C ARG A 183 7.13 -25.04 0.25
N ARG A 184 6.61 -26.19 0.71
CA ARG A 184 5.25 -26.31 1.29
C ARG A 184 4.16 -25.70 0.38
N GLY A 185 4.25 -25.96 -0.93
CA GLY A 185 3.30 -25.46 -1.94
C GLY A 185 3.44 -23.97 -2.29
N LYS A 186 4.39 -23.23 -1.71
CA LYS A 186 4.59 -21.80 -1.95
C LYS A 186 5.87 -21.55 -2.75
N ARG A 187 5.78 -20.73 -3.81
CA ARG A 187 6.95 -20.33 -4.62
C ARG A 187 7.78 -19.28 -3.91
N LEU A 188 9.10 -19.32 -4.06
CA LEU A 188 10.01 -18.32 -3.49
C LEU A 188 9.59 -16.89 -3.90
N CYS A 189 9.53 -15.98 -2.93
CA CYS A 189 9.36 -14.55 -3.17
C CYS A 189 10.71 -13.88 -3.42
N ILE A 190 10.81 -13.12 -4.51
CA ILE A 190 12.01 -12.33 -4.85
C ILE A 190 11.78 -10.81 -4.73
N LYS A 191 10.55 -10.38 -4.43
CA LYS A 191 10.18 -8.97 -4.28
C LYS A 191 10.19 -8.47 -2.83
N CYS A 192 10.07 -9.38 -1.87
CA CYS A 192 9.94 -9.05 -0.46
C CYS A 192 11.17 -9.57 0.28
N PRO A 193 12.19 -8.73 0.52
CA PRO A 193 13.28 -9.08 1.42
C PRO A 193 12.73 -9.08 2.85
N GLY A 194 12.19 -10.20 3.31
CA GLY A 194 11.68 -10.36 4.68
C GLY A 194 12.32 -11.57 5.36
N GLU A 195 12.64 -11.43 6.64
CA GLU A 195 12.87 -12.56 7.54
C GLU A 195 11.51 -13.15 7.96
N GLY A 196 11.38 -14.47 7.92
CA GLY A 196 10.14 -15.20 8.19
C GLY A 196 9.74 -16.14 7.05
N ASP A 197 8.70 -16.97 7.25
CA ASP A 197 8.19 -17.93 6.25
C ASP A 197 7.01 -17.39 5.42
N THR A 198 6.48 -16.21 5.77
CA THR A 198 5.20 -15.68 5.25
C THR A 198 5.41 -14.48 4.33
N CYS A 199 4.82 -14.54 3.14
CA CYS A 199 4.77 -13.45 2.19
C CYS A 199 3.41 -12.75 2.23
N THR A 200 3.34 -11.49 1.79
CA THR A 200 2.08 -10.77 1.54
C THR A 200 1.21 -11.46 0.48
N TYR A 201 1.83 -12.28 -0.37
CA TYR A 201 1.13 -13.17 -1.30
C TYR A 201 1.07 -14.59 -0.73
N ASP A 202 -0.13 -15.11 -0.55
CA ASP A 202 -0.43 -16.45 -0.01
C ASP A 202 0.23 -17.60 -0.79
N TYR A 203 0.38 -17.46 -2.11
CA TYR A 203 1.07 -18.41 -2.99
C TYR A 203 2.60 -18.25 -3.01
N ARG A 204 3.16 -17.29 -2.26
CA ARG A 204 4.60 -17.03 -2.15
C ARG A 204 5.10 -17.32 -0.74
N GLY A 205 6.35 -17.77 -0.65
CA GLY A 205 7.04 -18.07 0.60
C GLY A 205 8.39 -17.37 0.65
N HIS A 206 8.82 -17.04 1.86
CA HIS A 206 10.17 -16.55 2.13
C HIS A 206 10.97 -17.73 2.68
N PHE A 207 12.04 -18.11 2.00
CA PHE A 207 12.89 -19.21 2.44
C PHE A 207 14.24 -19.23 1.73
N VAL A 208 15.22 -19.87 2.34
CA VAL A 208 16.50 -20.17 1.72
C VAL A 208 16.38 -21.50 0.97
N PRO A 209 16.45 -21.52 -0.37
CA PRO A 209 16.44 -22.77 -1.12
C PRO A 209 17.81 -23.45 -1.01
N ALA A 210 17.84 -24.79 -0.91
CA ALA A 210 19.08 -25.57 -0.91
C ALA A 210 19.90 -25.39 -2.21
N LYS A 211 19.21 -25.14 -3.33
CA LYS A 211 19.83 -24.79 -4.62
C LYS A 211 18.97 -23.77 -5.34
N LEU A 212 19.60 -22.73 -5.87
CA LEU A 212 18.93 -21.74 -6.70
C LEU A 212 19.21 -22.04 -8.19
N PRO A 213 18.18 -22.25 -9.03
CA PRO A 213 18.39 -22.48 -10.46
C PRO A 213 19.10 -21.30 -11.13
N SER A 214 20.00 -21.59 -12.08
CA SER A 214 20.89 -20.60 -12.70
C SER A 214 20.14 -19.46 -13.40
N VAL A 215 18.98 -19.76 -14.01
CA VAL A 215 18.10 -18.74 -14.62
C VAL A 215 17.56 -17.74 -13.60
N VAL A 216 17.27 -18.19 -12.38
CA VAL A 216 16.80 -17.34 -11.28
C VAL A 216 17.96 -16.56 -10.69
N ALA A 217 19.11 -17.21 -10.47
CA ALA A 217 20.31 -16.56 -9.96
C ALA A 217 20.78 -15.40 -10.87
N LYS A 218 20.85 -15.64 -12.19
CA LYS A 218 21.21 -14.61 -13.19
C LYS A 218 20.23 -13.42 -13.19
N PHE A 219 18.93 -13.70 -13.02
CA PHE A 219 17.93 -12.64 -12.93
C PHE A 219 18.06 -11.84 -11.65
N ILE A 220 18.28 -12.51 -10.50
CA ILE A 220 18.50 -11.84 -9.21
C ILE A 220 19.75 -10.95 -9.27
N ASP A 221 20.84 -11.46 -9.83
CA ASP A 221 22.08 -10.72 -9.99
C ASP A 221 21.87 -9.44 -10.81
N LYS A 222 21.27 -9.57 -12.00
CA LYS A 222 21.02 -8.46 -12.91
C LYS A 222 20.00 -7.45 -12.39
N ALA A 223 18.89 -7.90 -11.80
CA ALA A 223 17.76 -7.05 -11.45
C ALA A 223 17.78 -6.55 -9.99
N TYR A 224 18.46 -7.26 -9.09
CA TYR A 224 18.46 -6.99 -7.64
C TYR A 224 19.87 -6.80 -7.07
N ARG A 225 20.91 -6.78 -7.91
CA ARG A 225 22.33 -6.55 -7.55
C ARG A 225 22.97 -7.67 -6.73
N GLY A 226 22.53 -8.90 -6.96
CA GLY A 226 23.16 -10.09 -6.39
C GLY A 226 22.42 -10.67 -5.19
N LEU A 227 22.89 -11.83 -4.74
CA LEU A 227 22.42 -12.50 -3.55
C LEU A 227 23.19 -11.99 -2.32
N ARG A 228 22.53 -11.95 -1.16
CA ARG A 228 23.22 -11.68 0.11
C ARG A 228 24.30 -12.75 0.30
N ALA A 229 25.51 -12.33 0.64
CA ALA A 229 26.57 -13.26 1.03
C ALA A 229 26.04 -14.13 2.18
N SER A 230 26.12 -15.44 2.04
CA SER A 230 25.78 -16.38 3.10
C SER A 230 26.65 -16.02 4.30
N GLN A 231 26.03 -15.54 5.39
CA GLN A 231 26.65 -15.70 6.70
C GLN A 231 26.67 -17.20 6.93
N SER A 232 27.85 -17.79 6.82
CA SER A 232 28.11 -19.14 7.32
C SER A 232 27.84 -19.12 8.82
N VAL A 233 26.61 -19.46 9.20
CA VAL A 233 26.39 -20.02 10.53
C VAL A 233 26.91 -21.43 10.40
N GLU A 234 28.14 -21.65 10.86
CA GLU A 234 28.63 -22.98 11.19
C GLU A 234 27.52 -23.68 11.97
N GLU A 235 27.00 -24.76 11.39
CA GLU A 235 26.36 -25.82 12.14
C GLU A 235 27.37 -26.21 13.23
N LYS A 236 27.16 -25.71 14.45
CA LYS A 236 27.65 -26.45 15.61
C LYS A 236 26.81 -27.72 15.64
N GLU A 237 27.37 -28.78 15.07
CA GLU A 237 27.17 -30.13 15.58
C GLU A 237 27.20 -30.03 17.10
N ASP A 238 26.11 -30.42 17.75
CA ASP A 238 26.13 -30.78 19.16
C ASP A 238 26.71 -32.21 19.20
N PRO A 239 27.94 -32.41 19.69
CA PRO A 239 28.40 -33.73 20.04
C PRO A 239 27.96 -33.99 21.48
N SER A 240 26.99 -34.89 21.63
CA SER A 240 26.84 -35.74 22.81
C SER A 240 26.38 -35.06 24.11
N LEU A 241 25.18 -35.41 24.56
CA LEU A 241 24.93 -36.19 25.78
C LEU A 241 23.46 -36.63 25.85
#